data_AF-A0A536XWJ4-F1
#
_entry.id   AF-A0A536XWJ4-F1
#
_cell.length_a   1.000
_cell.length_b   1.000
_cell.length_c   1.000
_cell.angle_alpha   90.00
_cell.angle_beta   90.00
_cell.angle_gamma   90.00
#
_symmetry.space_group_name_H-M   'P 1'
#
loop_
_entity.id
_entity.type
_entity.pdbx_description
1 polymer ?
#
loop_
_entity_poly.entity_id
_entity_poly.type
_entity_poly.pdbx_seq_one_letter_code
_entity_poly.pdbx_strand_id
1 'polypeptide(L)' 'MLIGAHAIIYSTKPDADRAFLRDVFKLPHVDAGKGWLIFSVPPAELAVHPAEH' A
#
# COMPACT_ATOMS: atom_id res chain seq x y z
N MET A 1 18.55 16.87 -0.44
CA MET A 1 17.66 16.29 -1.46
C MET A 1 16.81 15.21 -0.81
N LEU A 2 15.54 15.09 -1.19
CA LEU A 2 14.67 13.97 -0.79
C LEU A 2 14.72 12.91 -1.90
N ILE A 3 14.88 11.63 -1.54
CA ILE A 3 15.09 10.54 -2.51
C ILE A 3 13.98 9.50 -2.53
N GLY A 4 12.96 9.63 -1.68
CA GLY A 4 11.84 8.70 -1.55
C GLY A 4 10.92 9.10 -0.40
N ALA A 5 9.78 8.42 -0.29
CA ALA A 5 8.82 8.62 0.79
C ALA A 5 8.10 7.31 1.11
N HIS A 6 7.69 7.15 2.36
CA HIS A 6 6.65 6.20 2.73
C HIS A 6 5.31 6.93 2.67
N ALA A 7 4.44 6.54 1.74
CA ALA A 7 3.12 7.13 1.58
C ALA A 7 2.05 6.21 2.16
N ILE A 8 1.03 6.80 2.79
CA ILE A 8 -0.13 6.07 3.33
C ILE A 8 -1.39 6.61 2.68
N ILE A 9 -2.16 5.71 2.06
CA ILE A 9 -3.54 6.00 1.66
C ILE A 9 -4.47 5.52 2.77
N TYR A 10 -5.27 6.42 3.32
CA TYR A 10 -6.38 6.05 4.18
C TYR A 10 -7.60 5.73 3.32
N SER A 11 -8.13 4.52 3.48
CA SER A 11 -9.22 4.00 2.68
C SER A 11 -10.37 3.52 3.55
N THR A 12 -11.60 3.79 3.11
CA THR A 12 -12.81 3.21 3.70
C THR A 12 -13.04 1.75 3.28
N LYS A 13 -12.27 1.25 2.31
CA LYS A 13 -12.31 -0.14 1.81
C LYS A 13 -10.87 -0.70 1.63
N PRO A 14 -10.07 -0.76 2.71
CA PRO A 14 -8.64 -1.02 2.63
C PRO A 14 -8.29 -2.36 1.97
N ASP A 15 -9.07 -3.41 2.21
CA ASP A 15 -8.79 -4.73 1.63
C ASP A 15 -9.04 -4.79 0.12
N ALA A 16 -10.08 -4.08 -0.35
CA ALA A 16 -10.35 -3.97 -1.79
C ALA A 16 -9.26 -3.17 -2.49
N ASP A 17 -8.78 -2.08 -1.89
CA ASP A 17 -7.74 -1.25 -2.48
C ASP A 17 -6.38 -1.96 -2.48
N ARG A 18 -6.06 -2.72 -1.43
CA ARG A 18 -4.89 -3.61 -1.42
C ARG A 18 -4.97 -4.66 -2.52
N ALA A 19 -6.13 -5.31 -2.68
CA ALA A 19 -6.34 -6.28 -3.75
C ALA A 19 -6.22 -5.63 -5.14
N PHE A 20 -6.71 -4.41 -5.31
CA PHE A 20 -6.58 -3.66 -6.56
C PHE A 20 -5.12 -3.37 -6.91
N LEU A 21 -4.33 -2.87 -5.95
CA LEU A 21 -2.89 -2.61 -6.14
C LEU A 21 -2.09 -3.91 -6.40
N ARG A 22 -2.47 -5.02 -5.75
CA ARG A 22 -1.84 -6.32 -5.91
C ARG A 22 -2.21 -7.02 -7.22
N ASP A 23 -3.50 -7.09 -7.56
CA ASP A 23 -4.01 -8.01 -8.58
C ASP A 23 -4.13 -7.31 -9.94
N VAL A 24 -4.49 -6.02 -9.93
CA VAL A 24 -4.66 -5.23 -11.15
C VAL A 24 -3.35 -4.54 -11.52
N PHE A 25 -2.77 -3.76 -10.60
CA PHE A 25 -1.49 -3.08 -10.86
C PHE A 25 -0.28 -3.98 -10.73
N LYS A 26 -0.40 -5.13 -10.06
CA LYS A 26 0.68 -6.11 -9.90
C LYS A 26 1.94 -5.51 -9.29
N LEU A 27 1.76 -4.56 -8.36
CA LEU A 27 2.89 -3.96 -7.66
C LEU A 27 3.61 -5.03 -6.81
N PRO A 28 4.96 -5.09 -6.87
CA PRO A 28 5.72 -5.89 -5.93
C PRO A 28 5.37 -5.48 -4.51
N HIS A 29 5.19 -6.44 -3.60
CA HIS A 29 4.79 -6.15 -2.24
C HIS A 29 5.34 -7.18 -1.26
N VAL A 30 5.39 -6.79 0.01
CA VAL A 30 5.58 -7.70 1.14
C VAL A 30 4.32 -7.72 1.98
N ASP A 31 4.01 -8.88 2.57
CA ASP A 31 2.99 -8.98 3.63
C ASP A 31 3.69 -8.81 4.98
N ALA A 32 3.44 -7.69 5.64
CA ALA A 32 3.96 -7.38 6.98
C ALA A 32 3.18 -8.12 8.10
N GLY A 33 2.28 -9.03 7.73
CA GLY A 33 1.48 -9.87 8.61
C GLY A 33 0.00 -9.51 8.55
N LYS A 34 -0.86 -10.52 8.71
CA LYS A 34 -2.32 -10.38 8.77
C LYS A 34 -2.91 -9.66 7.54
N GLY A 35 -2.28 -9.77 6.37
CA GLY A 35 -2.73 -9.14 5.13
C GLY A 35 -2.36 -7.65 5.01
N TRP A 36 -1.41 -7.16 5.81
CA TRP A 36 -0.93 -5.79 5.72
C TRP A 36 0.14 -5.66 4.63
N LEU A 37 -0.29 -5.27 3.43
CA LEU A 37 0.59 -5.19 2.27
C LEU A 37 1.32 -3.84 2.21
N ILE A 38 2.64 -3.89 2.00
CA ILE A 38 3.47 -2.73 1.66
C ILE A 38 3.93 -2.90 0.22
N PHE A 39 3.58 -1.93 -0.63
CA PHE A 39 3.83 -1.97 -2.07
C PHE A 39 5.08 -1.17 -2.43
N SER A 40 5.90 -1.72 -3.32
CA SER A 40 7.05 -1.05 -3.91
C SER A 40 6.60 -0.11 -5.03
N VAL A 41 7.01 1.15 -4.94
CA VAL A 41 6.84 2.18 -5.98
C VAL A 41 8.15 2.98 -6.09
N PRO A 42 9.24 2.40 -6.64
CA PRO A 42 10.59 2.95 -6.50
C PRO A 42 10.72 4.41 -6.96
N PRO A 43 11.44 5.26 -6.19
CA PRO A 43 12.24 4.93 -4.99
C PRO A 43 11.45 4.95 -3.66
N ALA A 44 10.11 4.95 -3.73
CA ALA A 44 9.20 5.05 -2.61
C ALA A 44 8.49 3.71 -2.31
N GLU A 45 7.67 3.74 -1.26
CA GLU A 45 6.75 2.66 -0.89
C GLU A 45 5.38 3.21 -0.48
N LEU A 46 4.37 2.35 -0.60
CA LEU A 46 2.97 2.70 -0.39
C LEU A 46 2.29 1.67 0.52
N ALA A 47 1.57 2.15 1.53
CA ALA A 47 0.68 1.34 2.36
C ALA A 47 -0.77 1.85 2.28
N VAL A 48 -1.73 0.95 2.51
CA VAL A 48 -3.15 1.29 2.64
C VAL A 48 -3.59 1.02 4.05
N HIS A 49 -4.04 2.06 4.74
CA HIS A 49 -4.59 2.01 6.09
C HIS A 49 -6.12 2.15 6.05
N PRO A 50 -6.86 1.52 6.99
CA PRO A 50 -8.26 1.85 7.20
C PRO A 50 -8.39 3.32 7.62
N ALA A 51 -9.29 4.06 6.98
CA ALA A 51 -9.71 5.35 7.47
C ALA A 51 -10.54 5.15 8.75
N GLU A 52 -10.23 5.88 9.81
CA GLU A 52 -11.12 5.98 10.96
C GLU A 52 -12.31 6.86 10.55
N HIS A 53 -13.52 6.38 10.83
CA HIS A 53 -14.75 7.15 10.65
C HIS A 53 -14.96 8.11 11.82
#